data_AF-A0A537XSU1-F1
#
_entry.id   AF-A0A537XSU1-F1
#
_cell.length_a   1.000
_cell.length_b   1.000
_cell.length_c   1.000
_cell.angle_alpha   90.00
_cell.angle_beta   90.00
_cell.angle_gamma   90.00
#
_symmetry.space_group_name_H-M   'P 1'
#
loop_
_entity.id
_entity.type
_entity.pdbx_description
1 polymer ?
#
loop_
_entity_poly.entity_id
_entity_poly.type
_entity_poly.pdbx_seq_one_letter_code
_entity_poly.pdbx_strand_id
1 'polypeptide(L)' 'MAFGTRPHHTRHQRLAPQSLARRLRAWREGKNLSQSEAALKLQISKRTLQEWEQDRSVPRGFTRTAIEKMIRP' A
#
# COMPACT_ATOMS: atom_id res chain seq x y z
N MET A 1 25.08 1.26 3.70
CA MET A 1 24.22 1.09 2.50
C MET A 1 22.81 1.54 2.87
N ALA A 2 22.46 2.79 2.57
CA ALA A 2 21.18 3.39 2.96
C ALA A 2 20.43 3.78 1.68
N PHE A 3 19.33 3.11 1.39
CA PHE A 3 18.49 3.46 0.25
C PHE A 3 17.68 4.71 0.59
N GLY A 4 18.29 5.87 0.36
CA GLY A 4 17.57 7.12 0.26
C GLY A 4 16.73 7.13 -1.02
N THR A 5 15.46 7.49 -0.90
CA THR A 5 14.74 8.29 -1.90
C THR A 5 13.43 8.78 -1.29
N ARG A 6 13.39 10.08 -0.98
CA ARG A 6 12.13 10.82 -0.88
C ARG A 6 11.46 10.79 -2.26
N PRO A 7 10.14 10.64 -2.32
CA PRO A 7 9.41 11.49 -3.23
C PRO A 7 8.29 12.24 -2.51
N HIS A 8 8.26 13.55 -2.82
CA HIS A 8 7.13 14.43 -2.59
C HIS A 8 5.89 13.88 -3.30
N HIS A 9 4.85 13.56 -2.53
CA HIS A 9 3.47 13.83 -2.91
C HIS A 9 2.66 14.11 -1.64
N THR A 10 2.98 15.23 -1.00
CA THR A 10 2.01 15.93 -0.16
C THR A 10 0.94 16.48 -1.09
N ARG A 11 -0.13 15.71 -1.32
CA ARG A 11 -1.40 16.28 -1.77
C ARG A 11 -2.52 15.58 -1.05
N HIS A 12 -3.15 16.36 -0.19
CA HIS A 12 -4.36 16.02 0.56
C HIS A 12 -5.40 15.39 -0.37
N GLN A 13 -5.87 14.18 -0.04
CA GLN A 13 -7.26 13.84 -0.32
C GLN A 13 -7.90 13.26 0.92
N ARG A 14 -8.55 14.19 1.62
CA ARG A 14 -9.46 13.99 2.75
C ARG A 14 -10.47 12.89 2.45
N LEU A 15 -10.65 12.01 3.44
CA LEU A 15 -11.96 11.52 3.89
C LEU A 15 -12.84 10.80 2.84
N ALA A 16 -12.37 9.68 2.28
CA ALA A 16 -13.28 8.61 1.84
C ALA A 16 -13.34 7.51 2.93
N PRO A 17 -14.51 6.95 3.27
CA PRO A 17 -14.61 5.88 4.27
C PRO A 17 -14.00 4.58 3.73
N GLN A 18 -13.00 4.06 4.45
CA GLN A 18 -12.55 2.65 4.47
C GLN A 18 -12.19 1.93 3.14
N SER A 19 -11.57 2.56 2.14
CA SER A 19 -11.02 1.79 1.00
C SER A 19 -9.81 0.93 1.41
N LEU A 20 -9.66 -0.24 0.78
CA LEU A 20 -8.52 -1.15 1.00
C LEU A 20 -7.19 -0.43 0.73
N ALA A 21 -7.15 0.43 -0.28
CA ALA A 21 -6.02 1.29 -0.60
C ALA A 21 -5.56 2.15 0.59
N ARG A 22 -6.51 2.73 1.32
CA ARG A 22 -6.22 3.56 2.49
C ARG A 22 -5.69 2.73 3.67
N ARG A 23 -6.26 1.55 3.91
CA ARG A 23 -5.77 0.61 4.94
C ARG A 23 -4.36 0.13 4.61
N LEU A 24 -4.10 -0.16 3.35
CA LEU A 24 -2.81 -0.61 2.86
C LEU A 24 -1.73 0.48 3.03
N ARG A 25 -2.07 1.72 2.68
CA ARG A 25 -1.19 2.88 2.90
C ARG A 25 -0.93 3.12 4.38
N ALA A 26 -1.96 3.08 5.23
CA ALA A 26 -1.82 3.27 6.67
C ALA A 26 -0.95 2.16 7.30
N TRP A 27 -1.12 0.91 6.89
CA TRP A 27 -0.25 -0.19 7.32
C TRP A 27 1.21 0.02 6.90
N ARG A 28 1.44 0.49 5.67
CA ARG A 28 2.77 0.80 5.16
C ARG A 28 3.44 1.92 5.96
N GLU A 29 2.71 3.01 6.21
CA GLU A 29 3.17 4.16 6.99
C GLU A 29 3.42 3.79 8.46
N GLY A 30 2.52 3.03 9.09
CA GLY A 30 2.68 2.54 10.46
C GLY A 30 3.88 1.62 10.65
N LYS A 31 4.35 0.97 9.57
CA LYS A 31 5.57 0.14 9.57
C LYS A 31 6.80 0.87 9.00
N ASN A 32 6.66 2.15 8.63
CA ASN A 32 7.70 2.97 8.02
C ASN A 32 8.35 2.32 6.78
N LEU A 33 7.54 1.64 5.96
CA LEU A 33 7.99 0.93 4.77
C LEU A 33 7.86 1.81 3.51
N SER A 34 8.85 1.73 2.63
CA SER A 34 8.70 2.23 1.25
C SER A 34 7.75 1.34 0.43
N GLN A 35 7.30 1.84 -0.72
CA GLN A 35 6.46 1.03 -1.63
C GLN A 35 7.16 -0.25 -2.09
N SER A 36 8.47 -0.19 -2.34
CA SER A 36 9.24 -1.37 -2.75
C SER A 36 9.32 -2.41 -1.62
N GLU A 37 9.55 -1.99 -0.39
CA GLU A 37 9.63 -2.89 0.77
C GLU A 37 8.26 -3.49 1.12
N ALA A 38 7.20 -2.69 1.05
CA ALA A 38 5.84 -3.17 1.22
C ALA A 38 5.46 -4.20 0.14
N ALA A 39 5.85 -3.95 -1.11
CA ALA A 39 5.62 -4.88 -2.21
C ALA A 39 6.38 -6.20 -2.01
N LEU A 40 7.63 -6.14 -1.54
CA LEU A 40 8.40 -7.34 -1.18
C LEU A 40 7.75 -8.12 -0.03
N LYS A 41 7.29 -7.44 1.03
CA LYS A 41 6.59 -8.10 2.14
C LYS A 41 5.28 -8.77 1.71
N LEU A 42 4.59 -8.17 0.75
CA LEU A 42 3.35 -8.70 0.20
C LEU A 42 3.58 -9.66 -0.98
N GLN A 43 4.84 -9.89 -1.37
CA GLN A 43 5.24 -10.71 -2.52
C GLN A 43 4.53 -10.33 -3.83
N ILE A 44 4.33 -9.03 -4.04
CA ILE A 44 3.74 -8.46 -5.24
C ILE A 44 4.72 -7.52 -5.94
N SER A 45 4.43 -7.17 -7.18
CA SER A 45 5.21 -6.14 -7.85
C SER A 45 4.95 -4.76 -7.21
N LYS A 46 5.97 -3.90 -7.18
CA LYS A 46 5.83 -2.49 -6.78
C LYS A 46 4.72 -1.79 -7.56
N ARG A 47 4.59 -2.11 -8.85
CA ARG A 47 3.56 -1.55 -9.73
C ARG A 47 2.16 -1.96 -9.27
N THR A 48 1.95 -3.22 -8.93
CA THR A 48 0.68 -3.73 -8.39
C THR A 48 0.32 -3.01 -7.09
N LEU A 49 1.29 -2.85 -6.18
CA LEU A 49 1.07 -2.08 -4.94
C LEU A 49 0.66 -0.63 -5.24
N GLN A 50 1.35 0.02 -6.16
CA GLN A 50 1.09 1.41 -6.55
C GLN A 50 -0.29 1.56 -7.20
N GLU A 51 -0.69 0.64 -8.09
CA GLU A 51 -2.02 0.65 -8.72
C GLU A 51 -3.14 0.47 -7.69
N TRP A 52 -2.92 -0.36 -6.67
CA TRP A 52 -3.85 -0.51 -5.55
C TRP A 52 -3.90 0.71 -4.65
N GLU A 53 -2.76 1.30 -4.28
CA GLU A 53 -2.71 2.52 -3.47
C GLU A 53 -3.31 3.74 -4.18
N GLN A 54 -3.40 3.73 -5.51
CA GLN A 54 -4.01 4.77 -6.34
C GLN A 54 -5.49 4.49 -6.68
N ASP A 55 -6.09 3.43 -6.13
CA ASP A 55 -7.44 2.96 -6.48
C ASP A 55 -7.62 2.72 -8.01
N ARG A 56 -6.53 2.53 -8.77
CA ARG A 56 -6.57 2.20 -10.21
C ARG A 56 -6.90 0.73 -10.46
N SER A 57 -6.61 -0.12 -9.48
CA SER A 57 -6.91 -1.54 -9.51
C SER A 57 -7.28 -2.00 -8.10
N VAL A 58 -8.19 -2.97 -8.02
CA VAL A 58 -8.58 -3.59 -6.75
C VAL A 58 -8.06 -5.02 -6.76
N PRO A 59 -7.38 -5.49 -5.69
CA PRO A 59 -7.00 -6.89 -5.58
C PRO A 59 -8.25 -7.77 -5.72
N ARG A 60 -8.17 -8.81 -6.54
CA ARG A 60 -9.29 -9.73 -6.78
C ARG A 60 -9.03 -11.07 -6.12
N GLY A 61 -10.12 -11.76 -5.77
CA GLY A 61 -10.08 -13.13 -5.25
C GLY A 61 -9.18 -13.30 -4.02
N PHE A 62 -8.34 -14.35 -4.06
CA PHE A 62 -7.47 -14.74 -2.96
C PHE A 62 -6.50 -13.64 -2.50
N THR A 63 -5.97 -12.86 -3.44
CA THR A 63 -5.01 -11.79 -3.16
C THR A 63 -5.61 -10.73 -2.23
N ARG A 64 -6.89 -10.39 -2.41
CA ARG A 64 -7.59 -9.44 -1.54
C ARG A 64 -7.63 -9.94 -0.10
N THR A 65 -8.07 -11.17 0.10
CA THR A 65 -8.21 -11.78 1.43
C THR A 65 -6.85 -11.93 2.11
N ALA A 66 -5.81 -12.30 1.37
CA ALA A 66 -4.45 -12.42 1.89
C ALA A 66 -3.94 -11.06 2.41
N ILE A 67 -4.13 -9.99 1.65
CA ILE A 67 -3.72 -8.64 2.05
C ILE A 67 -4.54 -8.17 3.23
N GLU A 68 -5.86 -8.30 3.18
CA GLU A 68 -6.75 -7.90 4.27
C GLU A 68 -6.38 -8.57 5.59
N LYS A 69 -5.95 -9.84 5.56
CA LYS A 69 -5.44 -10.58 6.73
C LYS A 69 -4.10 -10.03 7.20
N MET A 70 -3.21 -9.63 6.29
CA MET A 70 -1.85 -9.17 6.60
C MET A 70 -1.79 -7.70 7.09
N ILE A 71 -2.77 -6.89 6.68
CA ILE A 71 -2.92 -5.48 7.09
C ILE A 71 -4.00 -5.28 8.16
N ARG A 72 -4.53 -6.37 8.72
CA ARG A 72 -5.43 -6.31 9.88
C ARG A 72 -4.67 -5.69 11.07
N PRO A 73 -5.28 -4.74 11.81
CA PRO A 73 -4.67 -4.21 13.03
C PRO A 73 -4.41 -5.32 14.05
#